data_AF-A0A925VC48-F1
#
_entry.id   AF-A0A925VC48-F1
#
_cell.length_a   1.000
_cell.length_b   1.000
_cell.length_c   1.000
_cell.angle_alpha   90.00
_cell.angle_beta   90.00
_cell.angle_gamma   90.00
#
_symmetry.space_group_name_H-M   'P 1'
#
loop_
_entity.id
_entity.type
_entity.pdbx_description
1 polymer ?
#
loop_
_entity_poly.entity_id
_entity_poly.type
_entity_poly.pdbx_seq_one_letter_code
_entity_poly.pdbx_strand_id
1 'polypeptide(L)'
;MTTRTKTLESLRSHRHALAIGLLWGLACAEEPDPNFCGDGLVGDEEQCDDANLDDNDACPATCRIAACGDGMLRLGLEQCDDGNAVDEDGCSNACTLPRCGDGLVQPGEQCDDGNVVAGDACLPTCVLASCGDAVVQPGEECDDGNPSNEDACTNACALATCGDGWTRTAVEACDDGDADDTDACTSSCRLPTCGDAVVQAGEECDDGDGAQDECLTTCLDASCGDGFIQAGEDCDDGNFDDADACTNLCVLAGCGDGIVRAVHEACDDGNLVDDDDCSNACAPASCGDAVVQAGEECDDGNLGNVDGCRDNCLLPVCGDAFVQPGEACDDGNADQHDACLRDCTLAVCGDASVFVGVEQCDDGNGLDDDGCTNACASASCGDGIVRTDVEQCDDGNLTDADVCTNACTIASCGDGVLQVGIESCDDGNLVPDDGCSPSCGVECFGGDADLVWGSSCYSLFSDNVTWIAARSHCTVLGGHLAQITSGAEDLAVTDLLGTPAWIGLNDRTTELSWQWDLGADGMEPLSGFTAWNGAFGNNEDCVRMVTDGQWEDRPCNSAYAYVCERAFP
;
A
#
# COMPACT_ATOMS: atom_id res chain seq x y z
N MET A 1 -21.31 150.96 11.46
CA MET A 1 -22.36 150.44 12.36
C MET A 1 -21.66 149.56 13.39
N THR A 2 -21.63 149.96 14.68
CA THR A 2 -22.35 149.30 15.81
C THR A 2 -21.98 147.81 15.99
N THR A 3 -21.50 147.30 17.14
CA THR A 3 -21.17 147.88 18.48
C THR A 3 -20.30 146.83 19.25
N ARG A 4 -19.42 147.16 20.21
CA ARG A 4 -19.63 147.25 21.70
C ARG A 4 -20.54 146.13 22.30
N THR A 5 -20.30 145.54 23.49
CA THR A 5 -19.39 145.88 24.63
C THR A 5 -19.32 144.79 25.73
N LYS A 6 -18.21 144.76 26.53
CA LYS A 6 -18.13 144.38 27.98
C LYS A 6 -18.40 142.88 28.32
N THR A 7 -18.15 142.36 29.54
CA THR A 7 -17.84 142.86 30.92
C THR A 7 -16.61 142.15 31.54
N LEU A 8 -15.72 142.80 32.33
CA LEU A 8 -15.64 142.88 33.83
C LEU A 8 -15.50 141.51 34.55
N GLU A 9 -14.71 141.34 35.64
CA GLU A 9 -14.34 142.29 36.71
C GLU A 9 -13.12 141.83 37.60
N SER A 10 -12.52 142.77 38.39
CA SER A 10 -11.83 142.55 39.70
C SER A 10 -10.48 141.78 39.80
N LEU A 11 -9.51 142.09 40.71
CA LEU A 11 -9.33 143.18 41.70
C LEU A 11 -7.86 143.29 42.24
N ARG A 12 -7.23 144.48 42.17
CA ARG A 12 -6.23 145.15 43.11
C ARG A 12 -4.96 144.42 43.63
N SER A 13 -3.87 145.08 44.09
CA SER A 13 -3.18 146.40 43.92
C SER A 13 -1.93 146.41 44.86
N HIS A 14 -0.85 147.21 44.79
CA HIS A 14 -0.57 148.64 44.49
C HIS A 14 0.84 148.80 43.83
N ARG A 15 1.22 149.88 43.11
CA ARG A 15 1.70 151.26 43.50
C ARG A 15 2.80 151.31 44.59
N HIS A 16 3.85 152.16 44.51
CA HIS A 16 4.01 153.49 43.85
C HIS A 16 5.38 153.68 43.17
N ALA A 17 5.56 154.82 42.47
CA ALA A 17 6.82 155.28 41.86
C ALA A 17 7.11 156.75 42.24
N LEU A 18 8.39 157.16 42.17
CA LEU A 18 8.97 158.52 41.98
C LEU A 18 10.51 158.32 41.93
N ALA A 19 11.36 158.83 41.03
CA ALA A 19 11.38 159.90 40.02
C ALA A 19 12.02 161.26 40.47
N ILE A 20 13.10 161.63 39.74
CA ILE A 20 13.69 162.98 39.52
C ILE A 20 14.58 163.59 40.64
N GLY A 21 15.83 163.97 40.28
CA GLY A 21 16.33 165.31 40.67
C GLY A 21 17.82 165.56 40.99
N LEU A 22 18.64 165.87 39.96
CA LEU A 22 19.43 167.12 39.85
C LEU A 22 20.44 167.56 40.97
N LEU A 23 21.77 167.44 40.72
CA LEU A 23 22.77 168.54 40.54
C LEU A 23 24.23 168.27 41.04
N TRP A 24 25.18 168.31 40.09
CA TRP A 24 26.56 168.87 40.15
C TRP A 24 27.64 168.31 41.11
N GLY A 25 28.75 167.77 40.54
CA GLY A 25 30.07 167.78 41.19
C GLY A 25 31.15 166.84 40.63
N LEU A 26 32.15 167.39 39.91
CA LEU A 26 33.52 166.87 39.65
C LEU A 26 33.78 165.58 38.81
N ALA A 27 34.56 165.80 37.74
CA ALA A 27 35.74 165.01 37.28
C ALA A 27 35.58 163.70 36.45
N CYS A 28 36.72 163.35 35.82
CA CYS A 28 37.04 162.16 35.00
C CYS A 28 36.54 162.12 33.53
N ALA A 29 37.07 161.16 32.77
CA ALA A 29 37.09 161.11 31.31
C ALA A 29 36.02 160.17 30.72
N GLU A 30 35.91 160.14 29.38
CA GLU A 30 35.02 159.25 28.63
C GLU A 30 35.79 158.00 28.15
N GLU A 31 35.11 156.85 28.18
CA GLU A 31 35.64 155.48 28.03
C GLU A 31 35.38 154.92 26.60
N PRO A 32 36.02 153.80 26.18
CA PRO A 32 35.69 153.10 24.93
C PRO A 32 34.31 152.38 24.96
N ASP A 33 33.87 151.92 23.79
CA ASP A 33 32.56 151.27 23.55
C ASP A 33 32.63 149.76 23.89
N PRO A 34 31.80 149.21 24.81
CA PRO A 34 32.03 147.91 25.45
C PRO A 34 31.45 146.66 24.73
N ASN A 35 31.00 146.78 23.48
CA ASN A 35 30.53 145.65 22.65
C ASN A 35 31.39 145.56 21.37
N PHE A 36 32.64 145.11 21.50
CA PHE A 36 33.57 144.94 20.38
C PHE A 36 34.31 143.60 20.45
N CYS A 37 33.80 142.63 19.67
CA CYS A 37 34.39 141.33 19.48
C CYS A 37 35.90 141.36 19.13
N GLY A 38 36.66 140.49 19.79
CA GLY A 38 38.09 140.32 19.64
C GLY A 38 38.95 141.18 20.58
N ASP A 39 38.39 141.72 21.67
CA ASP A 39 39.14 142.52 22.66
C ASP A 39 39.55 141.74 23.93
N GLY A 40 38.95 140.56 24.14
CA GLY A 40 39.18 139.66 25.27
C GLY A 40 38.16 139.78 26.42
N LEU A 41 37.10 140.59 26.28
CA LEU A 41 36.12 140.88 27.33
C LEU A 41 34.68 140.76 26.81
N VAL A 42 34.08 139.57 26.94
CA VAL A 42 32.68 139.29 26.53
C VAL A 42 31.70 140.36 27.04
N GLY A 43 31.14 141.15 26.13
CA GLY A 43 30.16 142.20 26.41
C GLY A 43 28.73 141.68 26.65
N ASP A 44 27.81 142.58 27.01
CA ASP A 44 26.40 142.25 27.35
C ASP A 44 25.59 141.67 26.16
N GLU A 45 26.08 141.80 24.92
CA GLU A 45 25.45 141.26 23.70
C GLU A 45 26.24 140.11 23.04
N GLU A 46 27.33 139.66 23.66
CA GLU A 46 28.25 138.64 23.15
C GLU A 46 28.12 137.34 23.95
N GLN A 47 28.45 136.20 23.34
CA GLN A 47 28.35 134.87 23.98
C GLN A 47 29.73 134.29 24.32
N CYS A 48 30.76 134.77 23.64
CA CYS A 48 32.16 134.46 23.83
C CYS A 48 33.00 135.62 23.27
N ASP A 49 34.26 135.71 23.68
CA ASP A 49 35.32 136.53 23.09
C ASP A 49 36.63 135.85 23.53
N ASP A 50 37.58 135.67 22.62
CA ASP A 50 38.88 135.01 22.89
C ASP A 50 40.10 135.91 22.62
N ALA A 51 39.88 137.22 22.44
CA ALA A 51 40.82 138.26 22.02
C ALA A 51 41.34 138.12 20.57
N ASN A 52 40.58 137.48 19.69
CA ASN A 52 40.93 137.21 18.29
C ASN A 52 39.70 137.34 17.34
N LEU A 53 39.89 137.13 16.04
CA LEU A 53 38.87 137.28 14.98
C LEU A 53 39.04 136.19 13.90
N ASP A 54 39.26 134.94 14.30
CA ASP A 54 39.33 133.78 13.41
C ASP A 54 38.00 133.00 13.45
N ASP A 55 37.34 132.84 12.30
CA ASP A 55 36.03 132.17 12.22
C ASP A 55 36.10 130.63 12.38
N ASN A 56 37.30 130.06 12.46
CA ASN A 56 37.54 128.61 12.40
C ASN A 56 37.70 127.92 13.77
N ASP A 57 37.61 128.66 14.89
CA ASP A 57 37.69 128.10 16.24
C ASP A 57 36.32 128.13 16.99
N ALA A 58 36.34 128.03 18.32
CA ALA A 58 35.14 127.96 19.14
C ALA A 58 34.43 129.32 19.33
N CYS A 59 35.11 130.44 19.06
CA CYS A 59 34.54 131.78 19.10
C CYS A 59 34.84 132.59 17.81
N PRO A 60 34.10 132.34 16.72
CA PRO A 60 34.18 133.13 15.50
C PRO A 60 34.10 134.65 15.69
N ALA A 61 34.53 135.41 14.69
CA ALA A 61 34.57 136.89 14.66
C ALA A 61 33.21 137.61 14.75
N THR A 62 32.15 136.86 15.07
CA THR A 62 30.80 137.34 15.39
C THR A 62 30.48 137.27 16.90
N CYS A 63 31.43 136.81 17.72
CA CYS A 63 31.32 136.62 19.17
C CYS A 63 30.08 135.83 19.62
N ARG A 64 29.78 134.80 18.81
CA ARG A 64 28.79 133.76 19.08
C ARG A 64 29.50 132.42 19.05
N ILE A 65 29.19 131.56 20.01
CA ILE A 65 29.86 130.25 20.15
C ILE A 65 29.56 129.41 18.90
N ALA A 66 30.61 128.82 18.31
CA ALA A 66 30.48 127.91 17.18
C ALA A 66 29.49 126.77 17.49
N ALA A 67 28.60 126.47 16.55
CA ALA A 67 27.54 125.49 16.75
C ALA A 67 27.25 124.67 15.49
N CYS A 68 27.07 123.37 15.69
CA CYS A 68 26.64 122.45 14.65
C CYS A 68 25.33 122.93 14.01
N GLY A 69 25.27 122.92 12.67
CA GLY A 69 24.13 123.42 11.90
C GLY A 69 24.22 124.90 11.53
N ASP A 70 25.37 125.56 11.68
CA ASP A 70 25.55 126.97 11.31
C ASP A 70 26.04 127.19 9.86
N GLY A 71 26.36 126.11 9.15
CA GLY A 71 26.75 126.11 7.74
C GLY A 71 28.26 126.18 7.51
N MET A 72 29.07 126.10 8.58
CA MET A 72 30.53 126.24 8.51
C MET A 72 31.26 125.07 9.17
N LEU A 73 31.55 124.01 8.40
CA LEU A 73 32.30 122.84 8.86
C LEU A 73 33.72 123.21 9.39
N ARG A 74 33.89 123.23 10.72
CA ARG A 74 35.17 123.54 11.39
C ARG A 74 36.03 122.28 11.54
N LEU A 75 37.01 122.16 10.63
CA LEU A 75 37.94 121.02 10.54
C LEU A 75 38.69 120.76 11.85
N GLY A 76 38.23 119.76 12.61
CA GLY A 76 38.84 119.32 13.87
C GLY A 76 37.94 119.51 15.10
N LEU A 77 36.85 120.27 14.97
CA LEU A 77 35.75 120.31 15.94
C LEU A 77 34.58 119.42 15.46
N GLU A 78 34.28 119.45 14.16
CA GLU A 78 33.06 118.88 13.56
C GLU A 78 33.42 117.86 12.46
N GLN A 79 32.61 116.80 12.28
CA GLN A 79 32.83 115.79 11.23
C GLN A 79 32.00 116.05 9.96
N CYS A 80 30.82 116.64 10.13
CA CYS A 80 29.91 117.13 9.11
C CYS A 80 29.21 118.38 9.64
N ASP A 81 28.67 119.20 8.73
CA ASP A 81 27.72 120.27 9.00
C ASP A 81 26.90 120.44 7.69
N ASP A 82 25.58 120.58 7.80
CA ASP A 82 24.67 120.75 6.66
C ASP A 82 23.87 122.07 6.69
N GLY A 83 24.23 122.97 7.62
CA GLY A 83 23.60 124.29 7.77
C GLY A 83 22.19 124.28 8.38
N ASN A 84 21.81 123.20 9.07
CA ASN A 84 20.52 123.09 9.73
C ASN A 84 20.58 122.29 11.05
N ALA A 85 19.47 122.21 11.79
CA ALA A 85 19.41 121.64 13.13
C ALA A 85 18.47 120.43 13.26
N VAL A 86 18.52 119.52 12.28
CA VAL A 86 17.68 118.32 12.18
C VAL A 86 18.56 117.07 12.12
N ASP A 87 18.34 116.10 13.03
CA ASP A 87 19.17 114.90 13.13
C ASP A 87 18.99 113.86 12.00
N GLU A 88 18.10 114.16 11.04
CA GLU A 88 17.55 113.20 10.08
C GLU A 88 17.87 113.50 8.60
N ASP A 89 18.54 114.61 8.24
CA ASP A 89 18.68 115.03 6.81
C ASP A 89 20.10 115.21 6.24
N GLY A 90 21.17 114.98 7.02
CA GLY A 90 22.52 114.82 6.46
C GLY A 90 23.62 114.59 7.51
N CYS A 91 23.54 115.31 8.62
CA CYS A 91 24.41 115.23 9.77
C CYS A 91 23.56 115.21 11.05
N SER A 92 24.05 114.59 12.12
CA SER A 92 23.40 114.74 13.44
C SER A 92 23.67 116.14 14.02
N ASN A 93 22.79 116.63 14.90
CA ASN A 93 23.00 117.84 15.71
C ASN A 93 24.23 117.76 16.64
N ALA A 94 24.82 116.56 16.78
CA ALA A 94 26.09 116.31 17.45
C ALA A 94 27.32 116.40 16.51
N CYS A 95 27.14 116.83 15.26
CA CYS A 95 28.16 116.93 14.21
C CYS A 95 28.90 115.61 13.90
N THR A 96 28.14 114.50 13.93
CA THR A 96 28.59 113.16 13.54
C THR A 96 27.78 112.59 12.38
N LEU A 97 28.42 111.76 11.56
CA LEU A 97 27.79 111.13 10.39
C LEU A 97 26.82 109.99 10.79
N PRO A 98 25.78 109.75 9.98
CA PRO A 98 24.82 108.64 10.15
C PRO A 98 25.46 107.26 10.34
N ARG A 99 24.86 106.43 11.21
CA ARG A 99 25.24 105.03 11.40
C ARG A 99 24.11 104.22 12.07
N CYS A 100 23.87 103.03 11.51
CA CYS A 100 23.02 102.02 12.12
C CYS A 100 23.46 101.66 13.55
N GLY A 101 22.48 101.62 14.45
CA GLY A 101 22.62 101.32 15.87
C GLY A 101 22.96 102.52 16.74
N ASP A 102 22.48 103.72 16.40
CA ASP A 102 22.66 104.92 17.23
C ASP A 102 21.38 105.56 17.81
N GLY A 103 20.22 105.00 17.48
CA GLY A 103 18.91 105.36 18.03
C GLY A 103 18.09 106.30 17.16
N LEU A 104 18.55 106.59 15.93
CA LEU A 104 17.93 107.51 14.98
C LEU A 104 17.74 106.81 13.64
N VAL A 105 16.50 106.68 13.16
CA VAL A 105 16.23 106.05 11.85
C VAL A 105 16.52 107.05 10.74
N GLN A 106 17.67 106.92 10.07
CA GLN A 106 18.19 107.90 9.12
C GLN A 106 17.99 107.48 7.64
N PRO A 107 18.18 108.40 6.66
CA PRO A 107 17.86 108.16 5.25
C PRO A 107 18.65 107.03 4.57
N GLY A 108 18.13 105.81 4.70
CA GLY A 108 18.73 104.56 4.19
C GLY A 108 18.31 103.33 5.01
N GLU A 109 17.80 103.56 6.21
CA GLU A 109 17.50 102.54 7.22
C GLU A 109 15.99 102.25 7.28
N GLN A 110 15.61 101.02 7.65
CA GLN A 110 14.21 100.61 7.82
C GLN A 110 13.78 100.55 9.29
N CYS A 111 14.76 100.40 10.18
CA CYS A 111 14.65 100.40 11.62
C CYS A 111 16.01 100.80 12.21
N ASP A 112 16.02 101.24 13.47
CA ASP A 112 17.18 101.37 14.35
C ASP A 112 16.62 101.21 15.77
N ASP A 113 17.25 100.38 16.61
CA ASP A 113 16.85 100.12 18.00
C ASP A 113 17.91 100.55 19.03
N GLY A 114 18.87 101.38 18.61
CA GLY A 114 19.96 101.92 19.41
C GLY A 114 21.15 100.97 19.59
N ASN A 115 21.22 99.87 18.82
CA ASN A 115 22.28 98.89 18.94
C ASN A 115 22.57 98.09 17.65
N VAL A 116 23.51 97.13 17.69
CA VAL A 116 23.96 96.34 16.53
C VAL A 116 24.07 94.83 16.83
N VAL A 117 23.22 94.34 17.73
CA VAL A 117 22.97 92.90 17.94
C VAL A 117 22.07 92.37 16.82
N ALA A 118 21.95 91.05 16.72
CA ALA A 118 21.01 90.38 15.82
C ALA A 118 20.13 89.43 16.65
N GLY A 119 18.85 89.32 16.29
CA GLY A 119 17.84 88.57 17.05
C GLY A 119 16.97 89.44 17.97
N ASP A 120 17.19 90.76 17.97
CA ASP A 120 16.28 91.80 18.44
C ASP A 120 15.51 92.45 17.26
N ALA A 121 14.88 93.60 17.48
CA ALA A 121 13.83 94.12 16.58
C ALA A 121 14.35 94.67 15.23
N CYS A 122 15.67 94.81 15.09
CA CYS A 122 16.33 95.28 13.87
C CYS A 122 17.61 94.47 13.63
N LEU A 123 17.95 94.19 12.36
CA LEU A 123 19.23 93.57 12.02
C LEU A 123 20.39 94.59 12.13
N PRO A 124 21.65 94.16 12.33
CA PRO A 124 22.85 95.02 12.30
C PRO A 124 23.11 95.79 10.99
N THR A 125 22.26 95.59 9.98
CA THR A 125 22.24 96.28 8.68
C THR A 125 21.07 97.28 8.56
N CYS A 126 20.34 97.53 9.66
CA CYS A 126 19.17 98.38 9.76
C CYS A 126 18.03 98.02 8.80
N VAL A 127 17.72 96.72 8.77
CA VAL A 127 16.62 96.08 8.03
C VAL A 127 15.78 95.28 9.01
N LEU A 128 14.45 95.24 8.81
CA LEU A 128 13.54 94.41 9.60
C LEU A 128 13.82 92.91 9.33
N ALA A 129 13.97 92.13 10.39
CA ALA A 129 14.18 90.68 10.33
C ALA A 129 12.89 89.92 9.95
N SER A 130 13.02 88.68 9.46
CA SER A 130 11.89 87.92 8.93
C SER A 130 12.14 86.42 8.82
N CYS A 131 11.24 85.62 9.41
CA CYS A 131 11.11 84.17 9.24
C CYS A 131 11.60 83.64 7.88
N GLY A 132 12.58 82.74 7.94
CA GLY A 132 13.36 82.23 6.82
C GLY A 132 14.70 82.95 6.62
N ASP A 133 15.23 83.67 7.63
CA ASP A 133 16.53 84.36 7.58
C ASP A 133 17.65 83.66 8.38
N ALA A 134 17.35 82.50 8.98
CA ALA A 134 18.20 81.66 9.81
C ALA A 134 18.53 82.22 11.21
N VAL A 135 17.76 83.20 11.70
CA VAL A 135 17.90 83.77 13.05
C VAL A 135 16.57 83.70 13.80
N VAL A 136 16.37 82.65 14.61
CA VAL A 136 15.15 82.48 15.43
C VAL A 136 14.89 83.70 16.34
N GLN A 137 13.81 84.42 16.08
CA GLN A 137 13.41 85.66 16.77
C GLN A 137 12.45 85.45 17.96
N PRO A 138 12.25 86.46 18.81
CA PRO A 138 11.26 86.46 19.90
C PRO A 138 9.79 86.37 19.43
N GLY A 139 9.35 85.16 19.09
CA GLY A 139 8.01 84.85 18.59
C GLY A 139 7.96 83.65 17.65
N GLU A 140 9.12 83.20 17.19
CA GLU A 140 9.32 82.06 16.31
C GLU A 140 9.67 80.81 17.14
N GLU A 141 9.12 79.64 16.80
CA GLU A 141 9.48 78.36 17.43
C GLU A 141 10.68 77.71 16.75
N CYS A 142 10.92 78.05 15.48
CA CYS A 142 12.03 77.62 14.64
C CYS A 142 12.27 78.64 13.52
N ASP A 143 13.46 78.64 12.93
CA ASP A 143 13.80 79.25 11.64
C ASP A 143 14.97 78.41 11.09
N ASP A 144 14.89 77.95 9.84
CA ASP A 144 15.93 77.14 9.19
C ASP A 144 16.62 77.83 7.99
N GLY A 145 16.31 79.10 7.75
CA GLY A 145 16.85 79.91 6.66
C GLY A 145 16.15 79.73 5.31
N ASN A 146 14.93 79.15 5.29
CA ASN A 146 14.24 78.84 4.05
C ASN A 146 12.70 78.99 4.14
N PRO A 147 12.00 79.39 3.06
CA PRO A 147 10.55 79.60 3.08
C PRO A 147 9.79 78.36 2.56
N SER A 148 9.94 77.23 3.25
CA SER A 148 9.32 75.94 2.90
C SER A 148 8.33 75.48 3.98
N ASN A 149 7.46 74.52 3.63
CA ASN A 149 6.62 73.77 4.56
C ASN A 149 6.89 72.25 4.48
N GLU A 150 7.82 71.81 3.61
CA GLU A 150 8.10 70.39 3.30
C GLU A 150 9.18 69.79 4.24
N ASP A 151 9.64 70.59 5.20
CA ASP A 151 10.69 70.36 6.19
C ASP A 151 10.17 70.68 7.61
N ALA A 152 11.04 70.59 8.62
CA ALA A 152 10.64 70.61 10.02
C ALA A 152 10.17 71.99 10.54
N CYS A 153 10.31 73.06 9.76
CA CYS A 153 9.91 74.41 10.14
C CYS A 153 9.06 75.07 9.04
N THR A 154 7.81 75.37 9.35
CA THR A 154 6.88 75.95 8.38
C THR A 154 7.22 77.38 8.00
N ASN A 155 6.68 77.87 6.88
CA ASN A 155 6.68 79.28 6.44
C ASN A 155 6.12 80.29 7.47
N ALA A 156 5.55 79.82 8.58
CA ALA A 156 5.07 80.63 9.71
C ALA A 156 6.01 80.59 10.94
N CYS A 157 7.18 79.96 10.80
CA CYS A 157 8.17 79.74 11.86
C CYS A 157 7.60 78.98 13.08
N ALA A 158 6.74 78.01 12.78
CA ALA A 158 6.19 77.02 13.71
C ALA A 158 6.62 75.61 13.30
N LEU A 159 6.80 74.73 14.28
CA LEU A 159 7.23 73.35 14.05
C LEU A 159 6.18 72.54 13.26
N ALA A 160 6.64 71.64 12.38
CA ALA A 160 5.78 70.70 11.68
C ALA A 160 5.08 69.73 12.66
N THR A 161 3.83 69.35 12.34
CA THR A 161 3.02 68.45 13.16
C THR A 161 2.25 67.43 12.31
N CYS A 162 2.37 66.16 12.69
CA CYS A 162 1.55 65.05 12.21
C CYS A 162 0.04 65.37 12.27
N GLY A 163 -0.70 64.98 11.22
CA GLY A 163 -2.14 65.20 11.07
C GLY A 163 -2.50 66.57 10.49
N ASP A 164 -1.56 67.21 9.76
CA ASP A 164 -1.79 68.52 9.12
C ASP A 164 -1.96 68.43 7.59
N GLY A 165 -1.88 67.23 7.02
CA GLY A 165 -2.08 66.92 5.61
C GLY A 165 -0.81 67.02 4.74
N TRP A 166 0.37 67.09 5.35
CA TRP A 166 1.64 67.24 4.63
C TRP A 166 2.69 66.21 5.06
N THR A 167 2.91 65.19 4.23
CA THR A 167 3.96 64.18 4.44
C THR A 167 5.38 64.76 4.28
N ARG A 168 6.08 65.11 5.37
CA ARG A 168 7.44 65.67 5.31
C ARG A 168 8.49 64.59 5.47
N THR A 169 9.46 64.58 4.55
CA THR A 169 10.49 63.54 4.49
C THR A 169 11.40 63.61 5.74
N ALA A 170 11.43 62.50 6.49
CA ALA A 170 12.15 62.34 7.76
C ALA A 170 11.55 63.07 8.99
N VAL A 171 10.30 63.55 8.89
CA VAL A 171 9.45 63.87 10.06
C VAL A 171 8.40 62.77 10.24
N GLU A 172 7.62 62.48 9.20
CA GLU A 172 6.61 61.41 9.18
C GLU A 172 6.84 60.36 8.07
N ALA A 173 6.15 59.22 8.18
CA ALA A 173 6.08 58.18 7.15
C ALA A 173 4.82 58.30 6.26
N CYS A 174 3.73 58.83 6.81
CA CYS A 174 2.47 59.17 6.16
C CYS A 174 1.77 60.29 6.94
N ASP A 175 0.78 60.92 6.33
CA ASP A 175 -0.14 61.92 6.89
C ASP A 175 -1.31 62.03 5.88
N ASP A 176 -2.54 61.83 6.35
CA ASP A 176 -3.80 61.93 5.60
C ASP A 176 -4.68 63.12 6.03
N GLY A 177 -4.26 63.87 7.06
CA GLY A 177 -4.86 65.12 7.48
C GLY A 177 -5.95 65.03 8.56
N ASP A 178 -6.10 63.89 9.26
CA ASP A 178 -6.79 63.89 10.55
C ASP A 178 -6.08 63.08 11.67
N ALA A 179 -6.81 62.28 12.44
CA ALA A 179 -6.31 61.58 13.64
C ALA A 179 -7.21 60.38 14.01
N ASP A 180 -7.83 59.73 13.02
CA ASP A 180 -8.23 58.32 13.15
C ASP A 180 -6.96 57.43 13.25
N ASP A 181 -7.15 56.16 13.58
CA ASP A 181 -6.07 55.14 13.55
C ASP A 181 -6.42 53.97 12.61
N THR A 182 -7.59 54.01 11.95
CA THR A 182 -8.16 52.87 11.20
C THR A 182 -8.07 52.98 9.67
N ASP A 183 -7.56 54.09 9.10
CA ASP A 183 -7.52 54.32 7.66
C ASP A 183 -6.10 54.31 7.05
N ALA A 184 -5.61 55.39 6.44
CA ALA A 184 -4.40 55.34 5.60
C ALA A 184 -3.08 55.56 6.37
N CYS A 185 -3.17 56.14 7.56
CA CYS A 185 -2.08 56.45 8.46
C CYS A 185 -2.60 56.47 9.90
N THR A 186 -1.81 56.01 10.87
CA THR A 186 -2.16 56.17 12.29
C THR A 186 -1.96 57.62 12.73
N SER A 187 -2.67 58.04 13.78
CA SER A 187 -2.48 59.33 14.49
C SER A 187 -1.06 59.55 15.07
N SER A 188 -0.19 58.53 14.95
CA SER A 188 1.25 58.59 15.25
C SER A 188 2.15 58.82 14.03
N CYS A 189 1.56 59.10 12.87
CA CYS A 189 2.16 59.22 11.55
C CYS A 189 3.03 58.03 11.11
N ARG A 190 2.51 56.83 11.39
CA ARG A 190 3.04 55.54 10.94
C ARG A 190 2.05 54.87 10.01
N LEU A 191 2.59 54.19 9.01
CA LEU A 191 1.80 53.34 8.12
C LEU A 191 1.11 52.22 8.93
N PRO A 192 -0.15 51.88 8.61
CA PRO A 192 -0.86 50.75 9.19
C PRO A 192 -0.07 49.43 9.08
N THR A 193 -0.06 48.61 10.13
CA THR A 193 0.64 47.31 10.17
C THR A 193 -0.06 46.28 11.06
N CYS A 194 -0.75 45.32 10.43
CA CYS A 194 -1.19 44.06 11.01
C CYS A 194 -0.32 43.54 12.18
N GLY A 195 -0.98 43.35 13.32
CA GLY A 195 -0.38 43.04 14.62
C GLY A 195 -0.10 44.27 15.49
N ASP A 196 -0.83 45.37 15.30
CA ASP A 196 -0.69 46.61 16.10
C ASP A 196 -1.90 46.95 16.99
N ALA A 197 -2.90 46.05 17.02
CA ALA A 197 -4.14 46.10 17.80
C ALA A 197 -5.22 47.05 17.27
N VAL A 198 -5.14 47.45 15.99
CA VAL A 198 -6.11 48.34 15.34
C VAL A 198 -6.49 47.77 13.97
N VAL A 199 -7.68 47.17 13.83
CA VAL A 199 -8.16 46.65 12.54
C VAL A 199 -8.30 47.78 11.52
N GLN A 200 -7.47 47.77 10.48
CA GLN A 200 -7.35 48.84 9.49
C GLN A 200 -8.17 48.57 8.21
N ALA A 201 -8.27 49.58 7.35
CA ALA A 201 -9.10 49.58 6.13
C ALA A 201 -8.62 48.61 5.01
N GLY A 202 -8.76 47.32 5.25
CA GLY A 202 -8.35 46.22 4.38
C GLY A 202 -8.18 44.88 5.11
N GLU A 203 -8.26 44.90 6.44
CA GLU A 203 -8.09 43.78 7.34
C GLU A 203 -9.44 43.24 7.83
N GLU A 204 -9.49 41.95 8.17
CA GLU A 204 -10.69 41.30 8.73
C GLU A 204 -10.58 41.15 10.26
N CYS A 205 -9.36 40.97 10.77
CA CYS A 205 -8.99 40.93 12.19
C CYS A 205 -7.64 41.62 12.45
N ASP A 206 -7.36 41.97 13.71
CA ASP A 206 -6.04 42.28 14.28
C ASP A 206 -6.19 42.04 15.81
N ASP A 207 -5.32 41.21 16.39
CA ASP A 207 -5.33 40.82 17.81
C ASP A 207 -4.26 41.53 18.66
N GLY A 208 -3.39 42.31 18.04
CA GLY A 208 -2.28 43.02 18.67
C GLY A 208 -0.97 42.26 18.81
N ASP A 209 -0.80 41.10 18.14
CA ASP A 209 0.53 40.50 17.98
C ASP A 209 0.80 39.96 16.56
N GLY A 210 2.02 39.46 16.34
CA GLY A 210 2.53 39.05 15.02
C GLY A 210 2.56 37.53 14.82
N ALA A 211 1.62 36.81 15.44
CA ALA A 211 1.50 35.36 15.41
C ALA A 211 0.45 34.87 14.39
N GLN A 212 -0.02 33.65 14.60
CA GLN A 212 -1.00 32.93 13.77
C GLN A 212 -1.88 32.11 14.73
N ASP A 213 -2.73 32.77 15.52
CA ASP A 213 -3.62 32.10 16.49
C ASP A 213 -5.06 32.62 16.49
N GLU A 214 -5.36 33.83 16.99
CA GLU A 214 -6.71 34.43 16.85
C GLU A 214 -6.85 35.23 15.54
N CYS A 215 -5.75 35.77 15.01
CA CYS A 215 -5.65 36.35 13.67
C CYS A 215 -4.41 35.81 12.92
N LEU A 216 -4.43 35.83 11.57
CA LEU A 216 -3.26 35.50 10.76
C LEU A 216 -2.29 36.69 10.64
N THR A 217 -1.00 36.43 10.42
CA THR A 217 0.04 37.45 10.06
C THR A 217 -0.23 38.27 8.78
N THR A 218 -1.38 38.06 8.13
CA THR A 218 -1.88 38.81 6.98
C THR A 218 -3.20 39.55 7.26
N CYS A 219 -3.63 39.56 8.53
CA CYS A 219 -4.85 40.17 9.05
C CYS A 219 -6.13 39.78 8.29
N LEU A 220 -6.27 38.46 8.14
CA LEU A 220 -7.46 37.75 7.67
C LEU A 220 -7.94 36.80 8.77
N ASP A 221 -9.26 36.60 8.87
CA ASP A 221 -9.85 35.66 9.83
C ASP A 221 -9.25 34.25 9.61
N ALA A 222 -8.79 33.62 10.68
CA ALA A 222 -8.21 32.28 10.64
C ALA A 222 -9.31 31.24 10.32
N SER A 223 -9.04 30.33 9.37
CA SER A 223 -10.07 29.38 8.93
C SER A 223 -9.51 28.03 8.44
N CYS A 224 -9.94 26.95 9.10
CA CYS A 224 -9.78 25.57 8.64
C CYS A 224 -9.83 25.42 7.11
N GLY A 225 -8.78 24.85 6.53
CA GLY A 225 -8.55 24.72 5.10
C GLY A 225 -7.66 25.82 4.49
N ASP A 226 -6.95 26.61 5.30
CA ASP A 226 -6.09 27.72 4.83
C ASP A 226 -4.57 27.39 4.78
N GLY A 227 -4.15 26.31 5.43
CA GLY A 227 -2.78 25.80 5.46
C GLY A 227 -2.04 26.02 6.77
N PHE A 228 -2.68 26.57 7.81
CA PHE A 228 -2.08 26.86 9.11
C PHE A 228 -2.88 26.19 10.24
N ILE A 229 -2.23 25.42 11.12
CA ILE A 229 -2.90 24.75 12.25
C ILE A 229 -3.14 25.74 13.40
N GLN A 230 -4.40 26.04 13.70
CA GLN A 230 -4.82 27.13 14.58
C GLN A 230 -5.21 26.66 16.00
N ALA A 231 -5.55 27.63 16.88
CA ALA A 231 -5.82 27.40 18.31
C ALA A 231 -7.19 26.75 18.59
N GLY A 232 -7.35 25.50 18.18
CA GLY A 232 -8.59 24.73 18.31
C GLY A 232 -8.67 23.54 17.34
N GLU A 233 -7.71 23.44 16.43
CA GLU A 233 -7.60 22.44 15.37
C GLU A 233 -6.57 21.38 15.74
N ASP A 234 -6.83 20.13 15.36
CA ASP A 234 -5.85 19.03 15.47
C ASP A 234 -4.98 18.94 14.19
N CYS A 235 -5.44 19.52 13.07
CA CYS A 235 -4.74 19.57 11.78
C CYS A 235 -5.29 20.69 10.88
N ASP A 236 -4.53 21.06 9.85
CA ASP A 236 -4.94 21.80 8.65
C ASP A 236 -3.92 21.43 7.54
N ASP A 237 -4.36 21.24 6.30
CA ASP A 237 -3.48 21.01 5.14
C ASP A 237 -3.75 21.89 3.91
N GLY A 238 -4.55 22.95 4.07
CA GLY A 238 -4.81 23.98 3.05
C GLY A 238 -5.88 23.62 2.01
N ASN A 239 -6.81 22.75 2.36
CA ASN A 239 -7.87 22.30 1.45
C ASN A 239 -9.18 21.90 2.19
N PHE A 240 -10.19 21.44 1.42
CA PHE A 240 -11.51 21.06 1.93
C PHE A 240 -11.96 19.71 1.34
N ASP A 241 -11.23 18.62 1.62
CA ASP A 241 -11.54 17.25 1.17
C ASP A 241 -11.39 16.26 2.33
N ASP A 242 -12.50 15.77 2.90
CA ASP A 242 -12.46 14.83 4.04
C ASP A 242 -11.72 13.51 3.74
N ALA A 243 -11.38 13.25 2.47
CA ALA A 243 -10.73 12.04 1.99
C ALA A 243 -9.20 11.98 2.21
N ASP A 244 -8.57 13.00 2.80
CA ASP A 244 -7.13 13.05 3.09
C ASP A 244 -6.82 13.02 4.60
N ALA A 245 -5.72 13.63 5.06
CA ALA A 245 -5.28 13.52 6.46
C ALA A 245 -6.04 14.45 7.41
N CYS A 246 -6.84 15.40 6.91
CA CYS A 246 -7.55 16.37 7.73
C CYS A 246 -9.03 16.51 7.30
N THR A 247 -9.95 16.47 8.25
CA THR A 247 -11.37 16.65 7.94
C THR A 247 -11.72 18.12 7.66
N ASN A 248 -12.83 18.37 6.99
CA ASN A 248 -13.47 19.69 6.80
C ASN A 248 -13.89 20.41 8.11
N LEU A 249 -13.54 19.85 9.27
CA LEU A 249 -13.74 20.39 10.62
C LEU A 249 -12.40 20.56 11.37
N CYS A 250 -11.27 20.37 10.68
CA CYS A 250 -9.90 20.44 11.19
C CYS A 250 -9.63 19.56 12.41
N VAL A 251 -10.29 18.40 12.41
CA VAL A 251 -9.99 17.23 13.25
C VAL A 251 -9.21 16.23 12.41
N LEU A 252 -8.19 15.61 13.00
CA LEU A 252 -7.38 14.57 12.36
C LEU A 252 -8.26 13.43 11.83
N ALA A 253 -8.01 13.03 10.58
CA ALA A 253 -8.56 11.80 10.01
C ALA A 253 -8.26 10.59 10.91
N GLY A 254 -9.26 9.77 11.18
CA GLY A 254 -9.11 8.63 12.07
C GLY A 254 -10.20 7.60 11.90
N CYS A 255 -9.81 6.34 12.09
CA CYS A 255 -10.69 5.18 11.95
C CYS A 255 -11.97 5.31 12.80
N GLY A 256 -13.10 4.95 12.20
CA GLY A 256 -14.41 4.98 12.83
C GLY A 256 -15.16 6.31 12.66
N ASP A 257 -14.81 7.13 11.66
CA ASP A 257 -15.50 8.40 11.35
C ASP A 257 -16.49 8.34 10.17
N GLY A 258 -16.49 7.23 9.43
CA GLY A 258 -17.41 6.92 8.34
C GLY A 258 -16.89 7.28 6.95
N ILE A 259 -15.62 7.66 6.81
CA ILE A 259 -15.04 8.21 5.57
C ILE A 259 -13.86 7.36 5.12
N VAL A 260 -14.04 6.49 4.12
CA VAL A 260 -12.99 5.57 3.66
C VAL A 260 -11.91 6.28 2.83
N ARG A 261 -10.79 6.65 3.46
CA ARG A 261 -9.64 7.31 2.81
C ARG A 261 -8.68 6.30 2.20
N ALA A 262 -8.86 5.99 0.92
CA ALA A 262 -8.15 4.92 0.18
C ALA A 262 -6.59 4.99 0.10
N VAL A 263 -5.93 5.92 0.81
CA VAL A 263 -4.48 6.01 0.98
C VAL A 263 -4.05 5.67 2.42
N HIS A 264 -4.94 5.83 3.41
CA HIS A 264 -4.69 5.62 4.84
C HIS A 264 -5.47 4.43 5.41
N GLU A 265 -6.70 4.19 4.94
CA GLU A 265 -7.53 3.04 5.33
C GLU A 265 -8.12 2.26 4.15
N ALA A 266 -8.49 1.01 4.42
CA ALA A 266 -9.07 0.08 3.45
C ALA A 266 -10.59 -0.16 3.67
N CYS A 267 -11.09 0.12 4.87
CA CYS A 267 -12.49 0.25 5.22
C CYS A 267 -12.65 1.32 6.33
N ASP A 268 -13.88 1.77 6.55
CA ASP A 268 -14.36 2.50 7.73
C ASP A 268 -15.89 2.32 7.73
N ASP A 269 -16.50 2.01 8.88
CA ASP A 269 -17.95 1.81 9.04
C ASP A 269 -18.64 2.86 9.94
N GLY A 270 -17.88 3.87 10.40
CA GLY A 270 -18.36 4.96 11.24
C GLY A 270 -18.41 4.65 12.74
N ASN A 271 -17.70 3.62 13.21
CA ASN A 271 -17.57 3.35 14.64
C ASN A 271 -16.25 2.69 15.07
N LEU A 272 -16.09 2.46 16.38
CA LEU A 272 -14.88 1.88 17.00
C LEU A 272 -15.23 0.60 17.76
N VAL A 273 -15.71 -0.38 17.00
CA VAL A 273 -15.93 -1.78 17.39
C VAL A 273 -15.04 -2.64 16.48
N ASP A 274 -14.72 -3.87 16.89
CA ASP A 274 -13.88 -4.80 16.10
C ASP A 274 -14.69 -5.96 15.48
N ASP A 275 -15.94 -6.19 15.93
CA ASP A 275 -16.77 -7.35 15.58
C ASP A 275 -17.85 -7.09 14.51
N ASP A 276 -17.79 -5.94 13.83
CA ASP A 276 -18.67 -5.55 12.71
C ASP A 276 -17.93 -5.43 11.34
N ASP A 277 -18.25 -4.43 10.50
CA ASP A 277 -17.91 -4.41 9.06
C ASP A 277 -16.44 -3.97 8.80
N CYS A 278 -15.78 -3.36 9.78
CA CYS A 278 -14.38 -2.94 9.75
C CYS A 278 -13.71 -3.14 11.13
N SER A 279 -12.38 -3.25 11.18
CA SER A 279 -11.64 -3.30 12.45
C SER A 279 -11.28 -1.91 12.99
N ASN A 280 -10.98 -1.78 14.29
CA ASN A 280 -10.42 -0.56 14.90
C ASN A 280 -9.04 -0.14 14.32
N ALA A 281 -8.43 -0.99 13.48
CA ALA A 281 -7.22 -0.70 12.73
C ALA A 281 -7.49 -0.24 11.28
N CYS A 282 -8.77 -0.09 10.91
CA CYS A 282 -9.26 0.24 9.57
C CYS A 282 -8.75 -0.68 8.44
N ALA A 283 -8.51 -1.93 8.81
CA ALA A 283 -8.34 -3.06 7.91
C ALA A 283 -9.68 -3.84 7.79
N PRO A 284 -10.04 -4.34 6.59
CA PRO A 284 -11.23 -5.17 6.40
C PRO A 284 -11.09 -6.50 7.13
N ALA A 285 -12.23 -7.16 7.38
CA ALA A 285 -12.31 -8.42 8.13
C ALA A 285 -11.23 -9.44 7.70
N SER A 286 -10.48 -9.97 8.67
CA SER A 286 -9.21 -10.66 8.42
C SER A 286 -8.95 -11.84 9.35
N CYS A 287 -9.62 -12.95 9.06
CA CYS A 287 -9.37 -14.28 9.62
C CYS A 287 -7.94 -14.58 10.11
N GLY A 288 -7.86 -15.13 11.31
CA GLY A 288 -6.66 -15.49 12.06
C GLY A 288 -6.16 -14.43 13.04
N ASP A 289 -6.98 -13.45 13.44
CA ASP A 289 -6.56 -12.31 14.29
C ASP A 289 -7.05 -12.33 15.75
N ALA A 290 -7.90 -13.31 16.09
CA ALA A 290 -8.60 -13.54 17.36
C ALA A 290 -9.86 -12.68 17.63
N VAL A 291 -10.40 -12.01 16.61
CA VAL A 291 -11.74 -11.40 16.62
C VAL A 291 -12.64 -12.16 15.63
N VAL A 292 -13.94 -12.31 15.94
CA VAL A 292 -14.92 -12.86 14.99
C VAL A 292 -15.68 -11.68 14.38
N GLN A 293 -15.46 -11.40 13.10
CA GLN A 293 -15.91 -10.18 12.42
C GLN A 293 -17.11 -10.43 11.50
N ALA A 294 -17.67 -9.39 10.86
CA ALA A 294 -18.89 -9.50 10.05
C ALA A 294 -18.71 -10.39 8.80
N GLY A 295 -19.12 -11.66 8.93
CA GLY A 295 -19.07 -12.65 7.86
C GLY A 295 -18.42 -13.97 8.27
N GLU A 296 -17.80 -14.01 9.44
CA GLU A 296 -17.08 -15.16 9.99
C GLU A 296 -17.97 -16.00 10.92
N GLU A 297 -17.75 -17.31 10.96
CA GLU A 297 -18.41 -18.23 11.92
C GLU A 297 -17.55 -18.48 13.16
N CYS A 298 -16.24 -18.31 13.05
CA CYS A 298 -15.25 -18.46 14.10
C CYS A 298 -13.98 -17.67 13.76
N ASP A 299 -13.14 -17.48 14.78
CA ASP A 299 -11.72 -17.14 14.68
C ASP A 299 -11.06 -17.71 15.96
N ASP A 300 -9.83 -18.23 15.87
CA ASP A 300 -9.06 -18.74 17.02
C ASP A 300 -7.66 -18.12 17.20
N GLY A 301 -7.35 -17.06 16.45
CA GLY A 301 -6.10 -16.33 16.47
C GLY A 301 -5.00 -16.93 15.60
N ASN A 302 -5.32 -17.83 14.67
CA ASN A 302 -4.36 -18.32 13.69
C ASN A 302 -5.01 -18.82 12.36
N LEU A 303 -4.20 -18.95 11.32
CA LEU A 303 -4.59 -19.54 10.03
C LEU A 303 -4.37 -21.06 10.04
N GLY A 304 -4.99 -21.70 11.04
CA GLY A 304 -5.07 -23.14 11.19
C GLY A 304 -6.11 -23.76 10.26
N ASN A 305 -6.23 -25.10 10.31
CA ASN A 305 -7.26 -25.86 9.59
C ASN A 305 -7.58 -27.19 10.30
N VAL A 306 -6.96 -27.47 11.45
CA VAL A 306 -7.03 -28.73 12.22
C VAL A 306 -7.14 -28.45 13.72
N ASP A 307 -7.84 -27.36 14.03
CA ASP A 307 -7.88 -26.68 15.32
C ASP A 307 -9.28 -26.06 15.58
N GLY A 308 -9.41 -24.84 16.13
CA GLY A 308 -10.71 -24.28 16.52
C GLY A 308 -11.50 -23.69 15.34
N CYS A 309 -10.78 -23.21 14.34
CA CYS A 309 -11.31 -22.61 13.12
C CYS A 309 -10.47 -23.00 11.88
N ARG A 310 -10.97 -22.73 10.68
CA ARG A 310 -10.23 -22.88 9.41
C ARG A 310 -9.65 -21.55 8.92
N ASP A 311 -8.71 -21.61 7.97
CA ASP A 311 -8.06 -20.44 7.33
C ASP A 311 -8.99 -19.53 6.52
N ASN A 312 -10.27 -19.90 6.44
CA ASN A 312 -11.36 -19.17 5.81
C ASN A 312 -12.45 -18.72 6.79
N CYS A 313 -12.19 -18.82 8.09
CA CYS A 313 -13.04 -18.44 9.22
C CYS A 313 -14.48 -18.98 9.19
N LEU A 314 -14.60 -20.21 8.70
CA LEU A 314 -15.78 -21.06 8.78
C LEU A 314 -15.49 -22.23 9.72
N LEU A 315 -16.51 -22.70 10.47
CA LEU A 315 -16.31 -23.76 11.47
C LEU A 315 -15.89 -25.09 10.85
N PRO A 316 -14.90 -25.82 11.42
CA PRO A 316 -14.49 -27.14 10.94
C PRO A 316 -15.67 -28.12 10.91
N VAL A 317 -15.87 -28.82 9.78
CA VAL A 317 -17.00 -29.75 9.59
C VAL A 317 -16.61 -30.90 8.67
N CYS A 318 -17.08 -32.09 9.02
CA CYS A 318 -16.93 -33.28 8.18
C CYS A 318 -17.33 -33.04 6.71
N GLY A 319 -16.42 -33.38 5.81
CA GLY A 319 -16.45 -33.14 4.37
C GLY A 319 -15.71 -31.87 3.93
N ASP A 320 -14.77 -31.34 4.73
CA ASP A 320 -14.00 -30.11 4.43
C ASP A 320 -12.57 -30.34 3.90
N ALA A 321 -12.13 -31.60 3.86
CA ALA A 321 -10.80 -32.12 3.50
C ALA A 321 -9.72 -32.03 4.59
N PHE A 322 -10.06 -31.69 5.84
CA PHE A 322 -9.13 -31.55 6.96
C PHE A 322 -9.55 -32.38 8.19
N VAL A 323 -8.97 -33.56 8.35
CA VAL A 323 -9.31 -34.49 9.46
C VAL A 323 -9.09 -33.85 10.84
N GLN A 324 -10.17 -33.62 11.57
CA GLN A 324 -10.19 -32.88 12.84
C GLN A 324 -9.90 -33.74 14.08
N PRO A 325 -9.58 -33.13 15.26
CA PRO A 325 -9.42 -33.81 16.55
C PRO A 325 -10.67 -34.51 17.12
N GLY A 326 -11.12 -35.59 16.47
CA GLY A 326 -12.30 -36.38 16.84
C GLY A 326 -12.83 -37.25 15.70
N GLU A 327 -12.42 -36.94 14.47
CA GLU A 327 -12.80 -37.62 13.23
C GLU A 327 -11.87 -38.82 12.94
N ALA A 328 -12.38 -39.84 12.24
CA ALA A 328 -11.59 -40.98 11.80
C ALA A 328 -11.01 -40.78 10.39
N CYS A 329 -11.63 -39.91 9.60
CA CYS A 329 -11.31 -39.58 8.22
C CYS A 329 -11.96 -38.24 7.85
N ASP A 330 -11.54 -37.66 6.74
CA ASP A 330 -12.25 -36.65 5.95
C ASP A 330 -11.68 -36.76 4.52
N ASP A 331 -12.52 -36.66 3.48
CA ASP A 331 -12.10 -36.72 2.08
C ASP A 331 -12.55 -35.52 1.21
N GLY A 332 -13.04 -34.44 1.84
CA GLY A 332 -13.48 -33.20 1.18
C GLY A 332 -14.85 -33.30 0.53
N ASN A 333 -15.67 -34.26 0.97
CA ASN A 333 -16.94 -34.58 0.35
C ASN A 333 -17.98 -35.05 1.39
N ALA A 334 -19.24 -35.09 0.99
CA ALA A 334 -20.35 -35.50 1.85
C ALA A 334 -21.25 -36.50 1.11
N ASP A 335 -20.68 -37.54 0.51
CA ASP A 335 -21.40 -38.78 0.22
C ASP A 335 -21.45 -39.66 1.49
N GLN A 336 -22.09 -40.81 1.37
CA GLN A 336 -22.31 -41.79 2.45
C GLN A 336 -22.20 -43.22 1.89
N HIS A 337 -21.43 -43.37 0.80
CA HIS A 337 -21.35 -44.59 -0.02
C HIS A 337 -19.91 -44.86 -0.50
N ASP A 338 -18.94 -44.22 0.12
CA ASP A 338 -17.50 -44.21 -0.16
C ASP A 338 -16.73 -44.45 1.17
N ALA A 339 -15.44 -44.10 1.23
CA ALA A 339 -14.55 -44.51 2.33
C ALA A 339 -14.78 -43.74 3.64
N CYS A 340 -15.30 -42.51 3.57
CA CYS A 340 -15.55 -41.66 4.73
C CYS A 340 -17.01 -41.22 4.74
N LEU A 341 -17.73 -41.54 5.82
CA LEU A 341 -19.15 -41.25 5.93
C LEU A 341 -19.40 -39.81 6.39
N ARG A 342 -20.63 -39.30 6.20
CA ARG A 342 -21.07 -37.94 6.57
C ARG A 342 -20.92 -37.54 8.05
N ASP A 343 -20.56 -38.47 8.91
CA ASP A 343 -20.26 -38.26 10.33
C ASP A 343 -18.76 -38.47 10.65
N CYS A 344 -17.94 -38.54 9.60
CA CYS A 344 -16.49 -38.74 9.60
C CYS A 344 -16.04 -39.99 10.36
N THR A 345 -16.89 -41.03 10.28
CA THR A 345 -16.53 -42.42 10.54
C THR A 345 -16.11 -43.10 9.24
N LEU A 346 -15.22 -44.09 9.35
CA LEU A 346 -14.81 -44.92 8.22
C LEU A 346 -15.93 -45.91 7.88
N ALA A 347 -16.10 -46.22 6.60
CA ALA A 347 -16.92 -47.36 6.15
C ALA A 347 -16.49 -48.68 6.83
N VAL A 348 -17.45 -49.52 7.20
CA VAL A 348 -17.21 -50.77 7.94
C VAL A 348 -17.88 -51.95 7.25
N CYS A 349 -17.05 -52.88 6.78
CA CYS A 349 -17.46 -54.20 6.31
C CYS A 349 -18.26 -54.96 7.39
N GLY A 350 -19.44 -55.46 7.01
CA GLY A 350 -20.39 -56.18 7.84
C GLY A 350 -21.55 -55.34 8.41
N ASP A 351 -21.88 -54.18 7.81
CA ASP A 351 -22.92 -53.25 8.32
C ASP A 351 -24.27 -53.28 7.58
N ALA A 352 -24.35 -54.03 6.47
CA ALA A 352 -25.46 -54.16 5.51
C ALA A 352 -25.60 -53.02 4.49
N SER A 353 -24.58 -52.16 4.37
CA SER A 353 -24.39 -51.19 3.28
C SER A 353 -23.27 -51.66 2.35
N VAL A 354 -23.24 -51.23 1.08
CA VAL A 354 -22.12 -51.53 0.16
C VAL A 354 -21.45 -50.25 -0.29
N PHE A 355 -20.22 -50.01 0.16
CA PHE A 355 -19.44 -48.79 -0.09
C PHE A 355 -18.61 -48.89 -1.38
N VAL A 356 -18.97 -48.08 -2.38
CA VAL A 356 -18.52 -48.20 -3.77
C VAL A 356 -17.03 -47.88 -3.91
N GLY A 357 -16.23 -48.93 -4.20
CA GLY A 357 -14.78 -48.82 -4.36
C GLY A 357 -13.98 -48.96 -3.08
N VAL A 358 -14.65 -49.08 -1.94
CA VAL A 358 -14.07 -49.59 -0.67
C VAL A 358 -14.08 -51.11 -0.69
N GLU A 359 -15.19 -51.69 -1.16
CA GLU A 359 -15.53 -53.11 -1.04
C GLU A 359 -16.33 -53.62 -2.26
N GLN A 360 -16.57 -54.93 -2.32
CA GLN A 360 -17.24 -55.61 -3.43
C GLN A 360 -18.62 -56.18 -3.08
N CYS A 361 -18.80 -56.54 -1.80
CA CYS A 361 -20.04 -57.03 -1.22
C CYS A 361 -20.08 -56.63 0.27
N ASP A 362 -21.26 -56.74 0.86
CA ASP A 362 -21.53 -56.72 2.30
C ASP A 362 -22.84 -57.52 2.49
N ASP A 363 -22.93 -58.34 3.52
CA ASP A 363 -24.12 -59.14 3.85
C ASP A 363 -24.69 -58.87 5.26
N GLY A 364 -24.17 -57.84 5.93
CA GLY A 364 -24.59 -57.40 7.26
C GLY A 364 -24.02 -58.21 8.41
N ASN A 365 -22.93 -58.96 8.20
CA ASN A 365 -22.33 -59.77 9.24
C ASN A 365 -20.80 -59.94 9.12
N GLY A 366 -20.21 -60.77 9.99
CA GLY A 366 -18.75 -60.90 10.18
C GLY A 366 -18.30 -62.35 10.18
N LEU A 367 -18.80 -63.10 9.20
CA LEU A 367 -18.39 -64.48 8.90
C LEU A 367 -17.54 -64.49 7.61
N ASP A 368 -16.98 -65.65 7.29
CA ASP A 368 -16.22 -65.88 6.06
C ASP A 368 -16.80 -67.04 5.22
N ASP A 369 -17.79 -67.78 5.77
CA ASP A 369 -18.37 -68.99 5.19
C ASP A 369 -19.74 -68.79 4.51
N ASP A 370 -20.14 -67.53 4.29
CA ASP A 370 -21.36 -67.08 3.60
C ASP A 370 -21.09 -66.02 2.50
N GLY A 371 -21.98 -65.02 2.33
CA GLY A 371 -22.13 -64.26 1.09
C GLY A 371 -20.96 -63.33 0.73
N CYS A 372 -20.20 -62.90 1.73
CA CYS A 372 -19.02 -62.07 1.62
C CYS A 372 -17.91 -62.59 2.58
N THR A 373 -16.76 -61.93 2.63
CA THR A 373 -15.73 -62.22 3.66
C THR A 373 -15.66 -61.11 4.70
N ASN A 374 -14.99 -61.36 5.83
CA ASN A 374 -14.55 -60.34 6.79
C ASN A 374 -13.58 -59.27 6.18
N ALA A 375 -13.21 -59.40 4.90
CA ALA A 375 -12.46 -58.41 4.13
C ALA A 375 -13.28 -57.81 2.96
N CYS A 376 -14.61 -58.00 3.01
CA CYS A 376 -15.63 -57.62 2.04
C CYS A 376 -15.29 -57.89 0.56
N ALA A 377 -14.79 -59.11 0.32
CA ALA A 377 -14.48 -59.66 -0.99
C ALA A 377 -15.46 -60.77 -1.40
N SER A 378 -15.84 -60.76 -2.68
CA SER A 378 -16.79 -61.71 -3.28
C SER A 378 -16.32 -63.16 -3.17
N ALA A 379 -17.26 -64.11 -3.10
CA ALA A 379 -16.98 -65.55 -3.22
C ALA A 379 -16.12 -65.86 -4.46
N SER A 380 -15.02 -66.58 -4.26
CA SER A 380 -13.91 -66.69 -5.21
C SER A 380 -13.24 -68.05 -5.11
N CYS A 381 -13.79 -69.03 -5.84
CA CYS A 381 -13.26 -70.39 -5.93
C CYS A 381 -11.72 -70.43 -6.06
N GLY A 382 -11.10 -71.26 -5.22
CA GLY A 382 -9.65 -71.38 -5.07
C GLY A 382 -9.03 -70.43 -4.03
N ASP A 383 -9.82 -69.80 -3.15
CA ASP A 383 -9.31 -68.94 -2.08
C ASP A 383 -8.98 -69.69 -0.76
N GLY A 384 -9.44 -70.94 -0.64
CA GLY A 384 -9.23 -71.81 0.51
C GLY A 384 -10.38 -71.82 1.53
N ILE A 385 -11.49 -71.13 1.26
CA ILE A 385 -12.62 -70.94 2.19
C ILE A 385 -13.92 -71.49 1.57
N VAL A 386 -14.27 -72.74 1.89
CA VAL A 386 -15.49 -73.39 1.36
C VAL A 386 -16.77 -72.69 1.85
N ARG A 387 -17.43 -71.88 1.00
CA ARG A 387 -18.65 -71.14 1.38
C ARG A 387 -19.90 -71.96 1.08
N THR A 388 -20.61 -72.40 2.13
CA THR A 388 -21.50 -73.58 2.04
C THR A 388 -22.80 -73.37 1.26
N ASP A 389 -23.11 -72.14 0.86
CA ASP A 389 -24.25 -71.77 0.01
C ASP A 389 -23.86 -71.43 -1.44
N VAL A 390 -22.56 -71.25 -1.74
CA VAL A 390 -22.02 -70.95 -3.07
C VAL A 390 -21.24 -72.14 -3.67
N GLU A 391 -20.47 -72.85 -2.85
CA GLU A 391 -19.41 -73.79 -3.27
C GLU A 391 -19.57 -75.16 -2.61
N GLN A 392 -19.22 -76.25 -3.32
CA GLN A 392 -19.30 -77.62 -2.77
C GLN A 392 -17.96 -78.11 -2.21
N CYS A 393 -16.87 -77.50 -2.65
CA CYS A 393 -15.51 -77.67 -2.17
C CYS A 393 -14.71 -76.41 -2.53
N ASP A 394 -13.54 -76.27 -1.91
CA ASP A 394 -12.45 -75.38 -2.28
C ASP A 394 -11.18 -76.06 -1.72
N ASP A 395 -10.09 -76.11 -2.50
CA ASP A 395 -8.80 -76.69 -2.08
C ASP A 395 -7.62 -75.68 -2.11
N GLY A 396 -7.93 -74.39 -2.22
CA GLY A 396 -6.99 -73.28 -2.25
C GLY A 396 -6.31 -73.06 -3.60
N ASN A 397 -6.86 -73.62 -4.68
CA ASN A 397 -6.31 -73.48 -6.03
C ASN A 397 -7.37 -73.64 -7.16
N LEU A 398 -6.93 -73.58 -8.42
CA LEU A 398 -7.79 -73.57 -9.63
C LEU A 398 -7.38 -74.66 -10.64
N THR A 399 -6.98 -75.84 -10.16
CA THR A 399 -6.49 -76.95 -11.00
C THR A 399 -7.52 -78.07 -11.07
N ASP A 400 -8.15 -78.26 -12.23
CA ASP A 400 -9.22 -79.25 -12.42
C ASP A 400 -8.85 -80.73 -12.21
N ALA A 401 -7.55 -81.04 -12.05
CA ALA A 401 -7.05 -82.37 -11.75
C ALA A 401 -6.90 -82.66 -10.23
N ASP A 402 -7.17 -81.65 -9.40
CA ASP A 402 -7.15 -81.72 -7.93
C ASP A 402 -8.59 -81.91 -7.38
N VAL A 403 -8.70 -82.16 -6.07
CA VAL A 403 -9.93 -82.64 -5.39
C VAL A 403 -11.16 -81.75 -5.64
N CYS A 404 -10.95 -80.46 -5.93
CA CYS A 404 -11.98 -79.55 -6.37
C CYS A 404 -11.73 -79.02 -7.80
N THR A 405 -12.78 -79.02 -8.62
CA THR A 405 -12.74 -78.40 -9.97
C THR A 405 -12.69 -76.87 -9.89
N ASN A 406 -12.25 -76.20 -10.96
CA ASN A 406 -12.22 -74.73 -11.04
C ASN A 406 -13.60 -74.05 -10.95
N ALA A 407 -14.68 -74.84 -11.00
CA ALA A 407 -16.07 -74.44 -10.80
C ALA A 407 -16.57 -74.68 -9.35
N CYS A 408 -15.67 -75.01 -8.43
CA CYS A 408 -15.93 -75.38 -7.04
C CYS A 408 -16.98 -76.49 -6.85
N THR A 409 -16.92 -77.47 -7.75
CA THR A 409 -17.67 -78.74 -7.68
C THR A 409 -16.74 -79.93 -7.48
N ILE A 410 -17.23 -80.96 -6.79
CA ILE A 410 -16.44 -82.14 -6.40
C ILE A 410 -16.15 -83.00 -7.65
N ALA A 411 -14.88 -83.40 -7.77
CA ALA A 411 -14.36 -84.42 -8.69
C ALA A 411 -15.37 -85.53 -9.02
N SER A 412 -15.68 -85.73 -10.30
CA SER A 412 -16.78 -86.62 -10.72
C SER A 412 -16.44 -87.43 -11.96
N CYS A 413 -16.02 -88.68 -11.74
CA CYS A 413 -15.83 -89.72 -12.76
C CYS A 413 -16.82 -89.62 -13.95
N GLY A 414 -16.27 -89.56 -15.16
CA GLY A 414 -17.01 -89.40 -16.40
C GLY A 414 -17.24 -87.95 -16.83
N ASP A 415 -16.40 -86.99 -16.37
CA ASP A 415 -16.49 -85.57 -16.73
C ASP A 415 -15.49 -85.13 -17.81
N GLY A 416 -14.46 -85.94 -18.07
CA GLY A 416 -13.42 -85.68 -19.07
C GLY A 416 -12.06 -85.28 -18.49
N VAL A 417 -11.89 -85.23 -17.16
CA VAL A 417 -10.70 -84.67 -16.51
C VAL A 417 -10.07 -85.65 -15.49
N LEU A 418 -9.15 -86.49 -15.98
CA LEU A 418 -8.42 -87.49 -15.19
C LEU A 418 -7.81 -86.91 -13.89
N GLN A 419 -8.45 -87.17 -12.75
CA GLN A 419 -8.05 -86.70 -11.43
C GLN A 419 -7.00 -87.61 -10.78
N VAL A 420 -5.73 -87.22 -10.88
CA VAL A 420 -4.56 -88.05 -10.56
C VAL A 420 -4.48 -88.40 -9.07
N GLY A 421 -4.99 -89.60 -8.73
CA GLY A 421 -4.98 -90.14 -7.36
C GLY A 421 -6.34 -90.18 -6.67
N ILE A 422 -7.38 -89.60 -7.29
CA ILE A 422 -8.79 -89.85 -6.95
C ILE A 422 -9.32 -91.02 -7.78
N GLU A 423 -8.96 -91.06 -9.06
CA GLU A 423 -9.38 -92.07 -10.05
C GLU A 423 -8.20 -92.68 -10.81
N SER A 424 -8.47 -93.76 -11.55
CA SER A 424 -7.47 -94.51 -12.33
C SER A 424 -7.61 -94.37 -13.84
N CYS A 425 -8.71 -93.76 -14.30
CA CYS A 425 -9.04 -93.42 -15.67
C CYS A 425 -10.18 -92.40 -15.66
N ASP A 426 -10.40 -91.71 -16.77
CA ASP A 426 -11.64 -91.03 -17.15
C ASP A 426 -11.71 -91.06 -18.69
N ASP A 427 -12.89 -91.31 -19.27
CA ASP A 427 -13.11 -91.32 -20.72
C ASP A 427 -14.20 -90.32 -21.19
N GLY A 428 -14.57 -89.39 -20.31
CA GLY A 428 -15.60 -88.38 -20.53
C GLY A 428 -17.03 -88.90 -20.42
N ASN A 429 -17.26 -90.12 -19.92
CA ASN A 429 -18.60 -90.65 -19.75
C ASN A 429 -18.77 -91.74 -18.65
N LEU A 430 -19.97 -92.33 -18.57
CA LEU A 430 -20.36 -93.32 -17.55
C LEU A 430 -21.02 -94.56 -18.18
N VAL A 431 -20.57 -94.95 -19.37
CA VAL A 431 -20.87 -96.26 -19.98
C VAL A 431 -19.86 -97.30 -19.43
N PRO A 432 -20.19 -98.60 -19.37
CA PRO A 432 -19.21 -99.65 -19.09
C PRO A 432 -18.58 -100.22 -20.37
N ASP A 433 -17.40 -100.81 -20.22
CA ASP A 433 -16.63 -101.52 -21.24
C ASP A 433 -16.05 -100.64 -22.40
N ASP A 434 -16.25 -99.32 -22.42
CA ASP A 434 -15.71 -98.43 -23.47
C ASP A 434 -14.37 -97.74 -23.15
N GLY A 435 -13.90 -97.75 -21.90
CA GLY A 435 -12.51 -97.43 -21.53
C GLY A 435 -12.29 -97.26 -20.03
N CYS A 436 -13.28 -96.70 -19.34
CA CYS A 436 -13.29 -96.53 -17.91
C CYS A 436 -14.64 -96.96 -17.33
N SER A 437 -14.64 -97.71 -16.23
CA SER A 437 -15.89 -98.13 -15.61
C SER A 437 -16.67 -96.94 -15.03
N PRO A 438 -18.00 -97.04 -14.81
CA PRO A 438 -18.80 -96.07 -14.05
C PRO A 438 -18.43 -95.91 -12.56
N SER A 439 -17.26 -96.43 -12.17
CA SER A 439 -16.63 -96.32 -10.85
C SER A 439 -15.13 -95.99 -10.94
N CYS A 440 -14.68 -95.50 -12.10
CA CYS A 440 -13.33 -95.04 -12.38
C CYS A 440 -12.18 -96.04 -12.15
N GLY A 441 -12.50 -97.31 -12.40
CA GLY A 441 -11.54 -98.39 -12.61
C GLY A 441 -11.40 -98.71 -14.09
N VAL A 442 -10.16 -98.92 -14.55
CA VAL A 442 -9.76 -99.21 -15.94
C VAL A 442 -10.51 -100.42 -16.51
N GLU A 443 -11.18 -100.26 -17.66
CA GLU A 443 -11.84 -101.35 -18.40
C GLU A 443 -11.28 -101.45 -19.82
N CYS A 444 -10.72 -102.62 -20.18
CA CYS A 444 -9.89 -102.76 -21.37
C CYS A 444 -10.69 -103.21 -22.61
N PHE A 445 -10.80 -104.52 -22.88
CA PHE A 445 -11.79 -105.06 -23.83
C PHE A 445 -12.64 -106.20 -23.22
N GLY A 446 -12.50 -106.45 -21.91
CA GLY A 446 -13.17 -107.57 -21.25
C GLY A 446 -12.66 -108.94 -21.71
N GLY A 447 -11.34 -109.08 -21.87
CA GLY A 447 -10.69 -110.32 -22.26
C GLY A 447 -10.63 -111.37 -21.12
N ASP A 448 -9.98 -112.50 -21.38
CA ASP A 448 -9.62 -113.45 -20.31
C ASP A 448 -8.51 -112.87 -19.39
N ALA A 449 -7.72 -111.94 -19.93
CA ALA A 449 -6.76 -111.10 -19.21
C ALA A 449 -6.56 -109.78 -19.97
N ASP A 450 -6.36 -108.70 -19.23
CA ASP A 450 -6.23 -107.32 -19.72
C ASP A 450 -4.94 -106.67 -19.18
N LEU A 451 -4.34 -105.77 -19.96
CA LEU A 451 -3.09 -105.05 -19.66
C LEU A 451 -3.11 -103.66 -20.28
N VAL A 452 -2.83 -102.61 -19.52
CA VAL A 452 -2.47 -101.28 -20.07
C VAL A 452 -0.95 -101.12 -20.05
N TRP A 453 -0.38 -100.75 -21.19
CA TRP A 453 1.04 -100.46 -21.35
C TRP A 453 1.24 -99.28 -22.31
N GLY A 454 2.01 -98.28 -21.88
CA GLY A 454 2.12 -97.01 -22.62
C GLY A 454 0.76 -96.31 -22.70
N SER A 455 0.37 -95.89 -23.91
CA SER A 455 -0.97 -95.38 -24.24
C SER A 455 -1.79 -96.41 -25.02
N SER A 456 -1.60 -97.71 -24.74
CA SER A 456 -2.33 -98.82 -25.36
C SER A 456 -2.90 -99.77 -24.30
N CYS A 457 -4.14 -100.17 -24.51
CA CYS A 457 -4.83 -101.27 -23.84
C CYS A 457 -4.71 -102.54 -24.68
N TYR A 458 -4.34 -103.65 -24.05
CA TYR A 458 -4.21 -104.98 -24.65
C TYR A 458 -5.10 -105.98 -23.92
N SER A 459 -5.83 -106.83 -24.66
CA SER A 459 -6.62 -107.93 -24.09
C SER A 459 -6.35 -109.25 -24.79
N LEU A 460 -6.12 -110.30 -24.00
CA LEU A 460 -6.00 -111.67 -24.47
C LEU A 460 -7.38 -112.34 -24.56
N PHE A 461 -7.67 -112.93 -25.72
CA PHE A 461 -8.81 -113.81 -25.93
C PHE A 461 -8.31 -115.23 -26.20
N SER A 462 -8.65 -116.18 -25.31
CA SER A 462 -8.18 -117.57 -25.35
C SER A 462 -8.89 -118.45 -26.39
N ASP A 463 -9.95 -117.91 -27.02
CA ASP A 463 -10.72 -118.62 -28.04
C ASP A 463 -9.86 -118.88 -29.29
N ASN A 464 -9.67 -120.16 -29.62
CA ASN A 464 -8.81 -120.56 -30.73
C ASN A 464 -9.50 -120.33 -32.08
N VAL A 465 -9.16 -119.23 -32.76
CA VAL A 465 -9.77 -118.79 -34.02
C VAL A 465 -8.72 -118.56 -35.12
N THR A 466 -9.17 -118.41 -36.37
CA THR A 466 -8.28 -118.04 -37.48
C THR A 466 -7.87 -116.57 -37.38
N TRP A 467 -6.70 -116.23 -37.91
CA TRP A 467 -6.17 -114.86 -37.85
C TRP A 467 -7.17 -113.82 -38.41
N ILE A 468 -7.89 -114.17 -39.48
CA ILE A 468 -8.95 -113.34 -40.08
C ILE A 468 -10.12 -113.11 -39.12
N ALA A 469 -10.51 -114.13 -38.34
CA ALA A 469 -11.58 -114.02 -37.36
C ALA A 469 -11.13 -113.21 -36.13
N ALA A 470 -9.90 -113.41 -35.66
CA ALA A 470 -9.28 -112.62 -34.59
C ALA A 470 -9.23 -111.13 -34.95
N ARG A 471 -8.69 -110.79 -36.13
CA ARG A 471 -8.73 -109.42 -36.70
C ARG A 471 -10.14 -108.84 -36.69
N SER A 472 -11.12 -109.61 -37.18
CA SER A 472 -12.51 -109.17 -37.24
C SER A 472 -13.15 -108.98 -35.86
N HIS A 473 -12.66 -109.64 -34.81
CA HIS A 473 -13.12 -109.42 -33.44
C HIS A 473 -12.58 -108.10 -32.89
N CYS A 474 -11.26 -107.90 -32.96
CA CYS A 474 -10.63 -106.67 -32.47
C CYS A 474 -11.20 -105.42 -33.16
N THR A 475 -11.45 -105.47 -34.48
CA THR A 475 -12.08 -104.35 -35.21
C THR A 475 -13.54 -104.10 -34.83
N VAL A 476 -14.29 -105.11 -34.32
CA VAL A 476 -15.63 -104.89 -33.76
C VAL A 476 -15.56 -104.26 -32.36
N LEU A 477 -14.50 -104.53 -31.61
CA LEU A 477 -14.20 -103.95 -30.30
C LEU A 477 -13.59 -102.53 -30.37
N GLY A 478 -13.45 -101.93 -31.56
CA GLY A 478 -12.86 -100.60 -31.71
C GLY A 478 -11.32 -100.56 -31.70
N GLY A 479 -10.65 -101.68 -31.96
CA GLY A 479 -9.20 -101.78 -32.04
C GLY A 479 -8.70 -102.66 -33.20
N HIS A 480 -7.48 -103.19 -33.06
CA HIS A 480 -6.87 -104.10 -34.03
C HIS A 480 -6.16 -105.27 -33.32
N LEU A 481 -5.58 -106.19 -34.10
CA LEU A 481 -4.65 -107.18 -33.52
C LEU A 481 -3.39 -106.46 -33.06
N ALA A 482 -2.83 -106.85 -31.92
CA ALA A 482 -1.71 -106.13 -31.29
C ALA A 482 -0.55 -105.87 -32.27
N GLN A 483 -0.14 -104.61 -32.35
CA GLN A 483 1.14 -104.20 -32.91
C GLN A 483 2.22 -104.41 -31.84
N ILE A 484 3.47 -104.64 -32.27
CA ILE A 484 4.63 -104.69 -31.36
C ILE A 484 5.77 -103.87 -31.99
N THR A 485 5.91 -102.61 -31.58
CA THR A 485 6.90 -101.66 -32.09
C THR A 485 8.26 -101.74 -31.37
N SER A 486 8.27 -102.24 -30.13
CA SER A 486 9.42 -102.19 -29.23
C SER A 486 9.62 -103.46 -28.39
N GLY A 487 10.86 -103.69 -27.93
CA GLY A 487 11.19 -104.84 -27.07
C GLY A 487 10.74 -104.71 -25.60
N ALA A 488 10.08 -103.61 -25.22
CA ALA A 488 9.49 -103.44 -23.88
C ALA A 488 7.99 -103.80 -23.89
N GLU A 489 7.31 -103.40 -24.96
CA GLU A 489 5.97 -103.80 -25.39
C GLU A 489 5.89 -105.31 -25.66
N ASP A 490 6.87 -105.87 -26.37
CA ASP A 490 7.04 -107.31 -26.60
C ASP A 490 7.06 -108.11 -25.27
N LEU A 491 7.83 -107.64 -24.29
CA LEU A 491 7.88 -108.23 -22.95
C LEU A 491 6.56 -108.06 -22.18
N ALA A 492 5.93 -106.88 -22.26
CA ALA A 492 4.67 -106.61 -21.57
C ALA A 492 3.53 -107.49 -22.11
N VAL A 493 3.40 -107.60 -23.43
CA VAL A 493 2.44 -108.51 -24.08
C VAL A 493 2.82 -109.98 -23.83
N THR A 494 4.11 -110.32 -23.70
CA THR A 494 4.53 -111.68 -23.28
C THR A 494 4.03 -112.03 -21.88
N ASP A 495 4.14 -111.12 -20.91
CA ASP A 495 3.64 -111.34 -19.54
C ASP A 495 2.10 -111.47 -19.48
N LEU A 496 1.38 -110.96 -20.48
CA LEU A 496 -0.06 -111.19 -20.69
C LEU A 496 -0.38 -112.59 -21.26
N LEU A 497 0.56 -113.27 -21.96
CA LEU A 497 0.28 -114.53 -22.66
C LEU A 497 0.26 -115.78 -21.74
N GLY A 498 -0.93 -116.35 -21.55
CA GLY A 498 -1.09 -117.73 -21.05
C GLY A 498 -0.88 -118.83 -22.10
N THR A 499 -0.86 -118.48 -23.39
CA THR A 499 -0.83 -119.41 -24.55
C THR A 499 -0.34 -118.68 -25.80
N PRO A 500 0.25 -119.37 -26.82
CA PRO A 500 0.59 -118.71 -28.08
C PRO A 500 -0.62 -118.07 -28.75
N ALA A 501 -0.47 -116.83 -29.21
CA ALA A 501 -1.55 -115.96 -29.65
C ALA A 501 -1.21 -115.20 -30.94
N TRP A 502 -2.20 -114.97 -31.80
CA TRP A 502 -2.09 -114.13 -33.00
C TRP A 502 -1.80 -112.66 -32.63
N ILE A 503 -0.92 -112.04 -33.42
CA ILE A 503 -0.62 -110.59 -33.41
C ILE A 503 -0.86 -109.99 -34.80
N GLY A 504 -0.81 -108.66 -34.95
CA GLY A 504 -1.22 -107.97 -36.18
C GLY A 504 -0.30 -108.15 -37.40
N LEU A 505 0.86 -108.78 -37.22
CA LEU A 505 1.87 -108.93 -38.26
C LEU A 505 1.51 -110.04 -39.26
N ASN A 506 1.61 -109.73 -40.56
CA ASN A 506 1.28 -110.62 -41.67
C ASN A 506 2.00 -110.18 -42.96
N ASP A 507 2.18 -111.07 -43.94
CA ASP A 507 2.68 -110.72 -45.28
C ASP A 507 1.74 -111.17 -46.43
N ARG A 508 0.51 -111.57 -46.08
CA ARG A 508 -0.63 -112.00 -46.92
C ARG A 508 -0.87 -111.27 -48.25
N THR A 509 -0.35 -110.06 -48.43
CA THR A 509 -0.48 -109.25 -49.66
C THR A 509 0.73 -109.37 -50.58
N THR A 510 1.91 -109.69 -50.04
CA THR A 510 3.19 -109.83 -50.75
C THR A 510 4.16 -110.66 -49.89
N GLU A 511 4.36 -111.92 -50.28
CA GLU A 511 5.34 -112.87 -49.73
C GLU A 511 6.70 -112.20 -49.42
N LEU A 512 7.19 -112.38 -48.19
CA LEU A 512 8.38 -111.77 -47.56
C LEU A 512 8.31 -110.25 -47.33
N SER A 513 7.13 -109.62 -47.40
CA SER A 513 6.91 -108.19 -47.14
C SER A 513 5.92 -107.96 -45.98
N TRP A 514 6.39 -108.23 -44.77
CA TRP A 514 5.64 -108.08 -43.52
C TRP A 514 5.05 -106.67 -43.29
N GLN A 515 3.80 -106.62 -42.83
CA GLN A 515 3.04 -105.42 -42.45
C GLN A 515 2.19 -105.69 -41.21
N TRP A 516 1.93 -104.67 -40.40
CA TRP A 516 0.96 -104.68 -39.31
C TRP A 516 -0.43 -104.31 -39.83
N ASP A 517 -1.45 -105.08 -39.47
CA ASP A 517 -2.85 -104.80 -39.81
C ASP A 517 -3.53 -104.03 -38.67
N LEU A 518 -3.62 -102.70 -38.83
CA LEU A 518 -4.16 -101.77 -37.83
C LEU A 518 -5.69 -101.61 -37.95
N GLY A 519 -6.39 -102.62 -38.48
CA GLY A 519 -7.85 -102.71 -38.44
C GLY A 519 -8.56 -101.67 -39.33
N ALA A 520 -8.84 -100.50 -38.74
CA ALA A 520 -9.46 -99.34 -39.37
C ALA A 520 -8.41 -98.32 -39.88
N ASP A 521 -7.29 -98.16 -39.18
CA ASP A 521 -6.27 -97.16 -39.46
C ASP A 521 -5.32 -97.57 -40.60
N GLY A 522 -5.35 -98.85 -40.99
CA GLY A 522 -4.80 -99.33 -42.27
C GLY A 522 -3.80 -100.47 -42.13
N MET A 523 -2.69 -100.34 -42.85
CA MET A 523 -1.63 -101.35 -42.95
C MET A 523 -0.27 -100.65 -42.92
N GLU A 524 0.55 -100.90 -41.90
CA GLU A 524 1.86 -100.26 -41.73
C GLU A 524 3.02 -101.25 -41.99
N PRO A 525 3.99 -100.94 -42.88
CA PRO A 525 5.11 -101.82 -43.15
C PRO A 525 5.96 -102.11 -41.90
N LEU A 526 6.39 -103.36 -41.74
CA LEU A 526 7.25 -103.74 -40.62
C LEU A 526 8.56 -102.94 -40.63
N SER A 527 8.74 -102.12 -39.61
CA SER A 527 9.96 -101.35 -39.39
C SER A 527 10.25 -101.24 -37.89
N GLY A 528 11.53 -101.21 -37.52
CA GLY A 528 11.95 -101.25 -36.11
C GLY A 528 12.17 -102.66 -35.56
N PHE A 529 11.45 -103.02 -34.50
CA PHE A 529 11.68 -104.21 -33.69
C PHE A 529 11.15 -105.51 -34.32
N THR A 530 11.81 -106.64 -34.01
CA THR A 530 11.34 -108.01 -34.34
C THR A 530 11.89 -109.04 -33.35
N ALA A 531 11.12 -110.08 -33.01
CA ALA A 531 11.52 -111.18 -32.11
C ALA A 531 11.42 -112.59 -32.75
N TRP A 532 11.74 -112.73 -34.04
CA TRP A 532 11.53 -113.97 -34.81
C TRP A 532 12.24 -115.24 -34.28
N ASN A 533 11.49 -116.34 -34.20
CA ASN A 533 11.98 -117.69 -33.86
C ASN A 533 12.02 -118.62 -35.09
N GLY A 534 13.20 -118.76 -35.70
CA GLY A 534 13.44 -119.77 -36.73
C GLY A 534 13.66 -119.21 -38.13
N ALA A 535 13.00 -119.82 -39.13
CA ALA A 535 13.22 -119.52 -40.55
C ALA A 535 11.91 -119.68 -41.33
N PHE A 536 11.54 -118.61 -42.04
CA PHE A 536 10.19 -118.43 -42.61
C PHE A 536 9.87 -119.42 -43.73
N GLY A 537 8.64 -119.93 -43.72
CA GLY A 537 8.10 -120.85 -44.71
C GLY A 537 7.26 -120.14 -45.76
N ASN A 538 7.56 -120.37 -47.05
CA ASN A 538 6.63 -120.01 -48.13
C ASN A 538 5.24 -120.63 -47.80
N ASN A 539 4.17 -119.82 -47.80
CA ASN A 539 2.79 -120.20 -47.42
C ASN A 539 2.48 -120.26 -45.89
N GLU A 540 3.23 -119.56 -45.01
CA GLU A 540 2.91 -119.37 -43.57
C GLU A 540 2.57 -117.89 -43.21
N ASP A 541 1.69 -117.25 -44.00
CA ASP A 541 1.52 -115.78 -44.15
C ASP A 541 1.10 -114.92 -42.92
N CYS A 542 0.92 -115.50 -41.72
CA CYS A 542 0.40 -114.80 -40.51
C CYS A 542 1.25 -115.09 -39.26
N VAL A 543 1.45 -114.09 -38.41
CA VAL A 543 2.36 -114.22 -37.26
C VAL A 543 1.63 -114.43 -35.94
N ARG A 544 2.14 -115.37 -35.13
CA ARG A 544 1.79 -115.51 -33.72
C ARG A 544 3.00 -115.21 -32.82
N MET A 545 2.73 -114.66 -31.64
CA MET A 545 3.68 -114.66 -30.53
C MET A 545 3.54 -115.98 -29.75
N VAL A 546 4.66 -116.59 -29.35
CA VAL A 546 4.71 -117.72 -28.42
C VAL A 546 5.02 -117.25 -26.99
N THR A 547 4.80 -118.10 -25.99
CA THR A 547 4.84 -117.75 -24.54
C THR A 547 6.25 -117.48 -23.98
N ASP A 548 7.24 -117.21 -24.84
CA ASP A 548 8.56 -116.68 -24.49
C ASP A 548 8.89 -115.39 -25.27
N GLY A 549 7.85 -114.73 -25.79
CA GLY A 549 7.88 -113.47 -26.53
C GLY A 549 8.26 -113.60 -27.99
N GLN A 550 8.85 -114.73 -28.39
CA GLN A 550 9.31 -114.87 -29.77
C GLN A 550 8.16 -115.02 -30.77
N TRP A 551 8.40 -114.67 -32.03
CA TRP A 551 7.40 -114.65 -33.09
C TRP A 551 7.58 -115.81 -34.07
N GLU A 552 6.51 -116.50 -34.43
CA GLU A 552 6.48 -117.56 -35.46
C GLU A 552 5.53 -117.18 -36.60
N ASP A 553 5.97 -117.37 -37.84
CA ASP A 553 5.11 -117.43 -39.02
C ASP A 553 4.28 -118.72 -39.04
N ARG A 554 3.00 -118.61 -39.42
CA ARG A 554 2.01 -119.70 -39.42
C ARG A 554 0.93 -119.52 -40.50
N PRO A 555 0.33 -120.62 -41.00
CA PRO A 555 -0.80 -120.51 -41.93
C PRO A 555 -1.97 -119.80 -41.27
N CYS A 556 -2.47 -118.71 -41.88
CA CYS A 556 -3.56 -117.88 -41.36
C CYS A 556 -4.89 -118.61 -41.05
N ASN A 557 -5.03 -119.85 -41.53
CA ASN A 557 -6.18 -120.73 -41.28
C ASN A 557 -5.99 -121.68 -40.08
N SER A 558 -4.85 -121.61 -39.39
CA SER A 558 -4.62 -122.22 -38.08
C SER A 558 -5.54 -121.59 -37.03
N ALA A 559 -5.76 -122.27 -35.90
CA ALA A 559 -6.60 -121.77 -34.82
C ALA A 559 -5.76 -121.55 -33.55
N TYR A 560 -5.62 -120.30 -33.11
CA TYR A 560 -4.90 -119.88 -31.91
C TYR A 560 -5.70 -118.79 -31.17
N ALA A 561 -5.37 -118.57 -29.90
CA ALA A 561 -5.75 -117.38 -29.14
C ALA A 561 -5.27 -116.09 -29.85
N TYR A 562 -5.66 -114.91 -29.38
CA TYR A 562 -5.27 -113.65 -30.00
C TYR A 562 -5.24 -112.49 -29.00
N VAL A 563 -4.39 -111.50 -29.27
CA VAL A 563 -4.33 -110.25 -28.49
C VAL A 563 -4.89 -109.11 -29.33
N CYS A 564 -5.90 -108.43 -28.81
CA CYS A 564 -6.38 -107.17 -29.36
C CYS A 564 -5.68 -105.98 -28.70
N GLU A 565 -5.54 -104.87 -29.43
CA GLU A 565 -4.99 -103.60 -28.96
C GLU A 565 -5.90 -102.43 -29.35
N ARG A 566 -6.02 -101.45 -28.44
CA ARG A 566 -6.71 -100.16 -28.62
C ARG A 566 -5.92 -99.05 -27.92
N ALA A 567 -5.89 -97.85 -28.50
CA ALA A 567 -5.34 -96.68 -27.82
C ALA A 567 -6.10 -96.39 -26.52
N PHE A 568 -5.37 -96.14 -25.43
CA PHE A 568 -5.89 -95.82 -24.11
C PHE A 568 -5.55 -94.35 -23.77
N PRO A 569 -6.49 -93.57 -23.20
CA PRO A 569 -6.29 -92.14 -22.90
C PRO A 569 -5.20 -91.87 -21.85
#